data_AF-A0A1Y5PHK8-F1
#
_entry.id   AF-A0A1Y5PHK8-F1
#
_cell.length_a   1.000
_cell.length_b   1.000
_cell.length_c   1.000
_cell.angle_alpha   90.00
_cell.angle_beta   90.00
_cell.angle_gamma   90.00
#
_symmetry.space_group_name_H-M   'P 1'
#
loop_
_entity.id
_entity.type
_entity.pdbx_description
1 polymer ?
#
loop_
_entity_poly.entity_id
_entity_poly.type
_entity_poly.pdbx_seq_one_letter_code
_entity_poly.pdbx_strand_id
1 'polypeptide(L)'
;MASLTRYGCEVGSAFSLLGQDENDLTAALGFTMARCPALSDAVLNRVWPTLGDEDASFALEVRADVGRTDLEVRLPASSVLLIFEAKLGWQLPTTPQLAQYVSRIDRYGSGALVSLSQASHALAATQLPAQIRGVPVVHLPWRDILSDIAAARPICRGRERIWLDELHIYLTEVIRMRTVADSLVYSVVLNEERPGGDGTPTFREFVTEEQCYFHPYGVGGWPTDPPNFIAFRWSGAVQRIHRIMQADVIPTIRDRFPFLPKGDASDRPHAVYELGPRIPPLDPIPNGPGIYPSSRLWVLLDQLQTAPTLKEALAGTRALQDNWSKT
;
A
#
# COMPACT_ATOMS: atom_id res chain seq x y z
N MET A 1 9.93 -26.25 -19.92
CA MET A 1 8.79 -25.89 -19.06
C MET A 1 7.78 -25.14 -19.91
N ALA A 2 6.49 -25.37 -19.71
CA ALA A 2 5.46 -24.55 -20.36
C ALA A 2 5.42 -23.18 -19.68
N SER A 3 5.27 -22.10 -20.44
CA SER A 3 5.03 -20.75 -19.91
C SER A 3 3.53 -20.51 -19.77
N LEU A 4 3.14 -19.88 -18.66
CA LEU A 4 1.76 -19.43 -18.43
C LEU A 4 1.79 -17.92 -18.19
N THR A 5 1.01 -17.18 -18.97
CA THR A 5 0.90 -15.72 -18.83
C THR A 5 -0.56 -15.30 -18.74
N ARG A 6 -0.84 -14.25 -17.98
CA ARG A 6 -2.15 -13.59 -17.86
C ARG A 6 -1.93 -12.09 -18.10
N TYR A 7 -2.63 -11.53 -19.09
CA TYR A 7 -2.43 -10.13 -19.52
C TYR A 7 -0.97 -9.76 -19.80
N GLY A 8 -0.19 -10.69 -20.37
CA GLY A 8 1.23 -10.48 -20.70
C GLY A 8 2.20 -10.58 -19.52
N CYS A 9 1.71 -10.85 -18.31
CA CYS A 9 2.55 -11.09 -17.13
C CYS A 9 2.69 -12.59 -16.86
N GLU A 10 3.87 -13.03 -16.44
CA GLU A 10 4.10 -14.41 -16.00
C GLU A 10 3.25 -14.74 -14.77
N VAL A 11 2.65 -15.93 -14.75
CA VAL A 11 1.88 -16.42 -13.59
C VAL A 11 2.85 -17.13 -12.65
N GLY A 12 3.34 -16.40 -11.63
CA GLY A 12 4.29 -16.91 -10.64
C GLY A 12 3.66 -17.82 -9.57
N SER A 13 2.36 -17.65 -9.31
CA SER A 13 1.57 -18.47 -8.39
C SER A 13 0.19 -18.81 -8.96
N ALA A 14 -0.39 -19.93 -8.54
CA ALA A 14 -1.79 -20.27 -8.73
C ALA A 14 -2.73 -19.16 -8.22
N PHE A 15 -2.37 -18.43 -7.16
CA PHE A 15 -3.18 -17.30 -6.67
C PHE A 15 -3.11 -16.06 -7.57
N SER A 16 -2.06 -15.92 -8.39
CA SER A 16 -1.98 -14.85 -9.40
C SER A 16 -3.09 -14.96 -10.47
N LEU A 17 -3.80 -16.10 -10.53
CA LEU A 17 -5.00 -16.30 -11.36
C LEU A 17 -6.27 -15.66 -10.79
N LEU A 18 -6.33 -15.31 -9.50
CA LEU A 18 -7.46 -14.60 -8.90
C LEU A 18 -7.48 -13.16 -9.41
N GLY A 19 -6.43 -12.42 -9.07
CA GLY A 19 -6.31 -10.99 -9.33
C GLY A 19 -5.42 -10.39 -8.25
N GLN A 20 -5.58 -9.10 -7.98
CA GLN A 20 -4.75 -8.35 -7.05
C GLN A 20 -5.56 -7.35 -6.23
N ASP A 21 -6.89 -7.42 -6.29
CA ASP A 21 -7.80 -6.56 -5.52
C ASP A 21 -7.95 -7.10 -4.09
N GLU A 22 -8.48 -6.31 -3.15
CA GLU A 22 -8.56 -6.70 -1.73
C GLU A 22 -9.18 -8.08 -1.49
N ASN A 23 -10.23 -8.43 -2.24
CA ASN A 23 -10.92 -9.71 -2.12
C ASN A 23 -10.04 -10.88 -2.59
N ASP A 24 -9.17 -10.67 -3.57
CA ASP A 24 -8.28 -11.72 -4.08
C ASP A 24 -7.22 -12.07 -3.03
N LEU A 25 -6.67 -11.04 -2.36
CA LEU A 25 -5.68 -11.23 -1.29
C LEU A 25 -6.28 -11.97 -0.09
N THR A 26 -7.48 -11.59 0.34
CA THR A 26 -8.15 -12.26 1.46
C THR A 26 -8.63 -13.65 1.10
N ALA A 27 -9.03 -13.89 -0.16
CA ALA A 27 -9.34 -15.22 -0.66
C ALA A 27 -8.12 -16.15 -0.64
N ALA A 28 -6.96 -15.68 -1.13
CA ALA A 28 -5.72 -16.44 -1.09
C ALA A 28 -5.30 -16.75 0.37
N LEU A 29 -5.38 -15.76 1.25
CA LEU A 29 -5.09 -15.93 2.68
C LEU A 29 -6.03 -16.95 3.33
N GLY A 30 -7.35 -16.75 3.23
CA GLY A 30 -8.34 -17.63 3.84
C GLY A 30 -8.27 -19.07 3.31
N PHE A 31 -8.04 -19.25 2.00
CA PHE A 31 -7.83 -20.57 1.41
C PHE A 31 -6.63 -21.29 2.01
N THR A 32 -5.54 -20.55 2.23
CA THR A 32 -4.27 -21.09 2.72
C THR A 32 -4.35 -21.40 4.21
N MET A 33 -4.92 -20.50 5.02
CA MET A 33 -5.17 -20.75 6.45
C MET A 33 -6.04 -21.98 6.66
N ALA A 34 -7.10 -22.16 5.87
CA ALA A 34 -7.96 -23.35 5.93
C ALA A 34 -7.25 -24.68 5.58
N ARG A 35 -6.04 -24.63 5.03
CA ARG A 35 -5.25 -25.80 4.59
C ARG A 35 -3.88 -25.90 5.25
N CYS A 36 -3.53 -24.94 6.09
CA CYS A 36 -2.25 -24.86 6.76
C CYS A 36 -2.49 -24.42 8.21
N PRO A 37 -2.70 -25.40 9.12
CA PRO A 37 -2.95 -25.10 10.53
C PRO A 37 -1.87 -24.23 11.16
N ALA A 38 -0.59 -24.49 10.85
CA ALA A 38 0.53 -23.70 11.36
C ALA A 38 0.44 -22.19 11.02
N LEU A 39 0.00 -21.84 9.80
CA LEU A 39 -0.23 -20.44 9.44
C LEU A 39 -1.51 -19.89 10.09
N SER A 40 -2.57 -20.70 10.12
CA SER A 40 -3.81 -20.34 10.79
C SER A 40 -3.54 -19.96 12.24
N ASP A 41 -2.87 -20.83 13.00
CA ASP A 41 -2.55 -20.61 14.41
C ASP A 41 -1.68 -19.37 14.60
N ALA A 42 -0.67 -19.17 13.75
CA ALA A 42 0.19 -17.98 13.83
C ALA A 42 -0.61 -16.67 13.64
N VAL A 43 -1.45 -16.62 12.61
CA VAL A 43 -2.27 -15.43 12.31
C VAL A 43 -3.35 -15.21 13.36
N LEU A 44 -4.06 -16.27 13.77
CA LEU A 44 -5.15 -16.16 14.76
C LEU A 44 -4.62 -15.76 16.14
N ASN A 45 -3.46 -16.27 16.57
CA ASN A 45 -2.83 -15.86 17.82
C ASN A 45 -2.43 -14.37 17.84
N ARG A 46 -2.12 -13.77 16.67
CA ARG A 46 -1.83 -12.33 16.60
C ARG A 46 -3.07 -11.47 16.83
N VAL A 47 -4.20 -11.86 16.24
CA VAL A 47 -5.42 -11.05 16.25
C VAL A 47 -6.36 -11.40 17.41
N TRP A 48 -6.20 -12.58 17.99
CA TRP A 48 -6.96 -13.05 19.13
C TRP A 48 -6.07 -13.92 20.06
N PRO A 49 -5.19 -13.31 20.89
CA PRO A 49 -4.19 -14.04 21.68
C PRO A 49 -4.75 -14.99 22.75
N THR A 50 -6.04 -14.88 23.06
CA THR A 50 -6.75 -15.78 23.99
C THR A 50 -7.32 -17.01 23.28
N LEU A 51 -6.82 -17.32 22.07
CA LEU A 51 -7.20 -18.49 21.30
C LEU A 51 -6.90 -19.77 22.08
N GLY A 52 -7.92 -20.62 22.21
CA GLY A 52 -7.77 -22.00 22.69
C GLY A 52 -7.52 -22.97 21.55
N ASP A 53 -7.33 -24.25 21.89
CA ASP A 53 -7.31 -25.33 20.90
C ASP A 53 -8.74 -25.59 20.43
N GLU A 54 -9.12 -25.03 19.28
CA GLU A 54 -10.44 -25.25 18.66
C GLU A 54 -10.40 -25.15 17.14
N ASP A 55 -11.37 -25.80 16.49
CA ASP A 55 -11.49 -25.77 15.03
C ASP A 55 -11.98 -24.40 14.53
N ALA A 56 -11.22 -23.81 13.62
CA ALA A 56 -11.60 -22.59 12.92
C ALA A 56 -12.33 -22.89 11.60
N SER A 57 -13.39 -22.13 11.32
CA SER A 57 -14.03 -22.13 10.00
C SER A 57 -13.86 -20.79 9.30
N PHE A 58 -13.55 -20.83 8.01
CA PHE A 58 -13.22 -19.66 7.19
C PHE A 58 -14.34 -19.43 6.18
N ALA A 59 -14.87 -18.22 6.13
CA ALA A 59 -15.90 -17.82 5.19
C ALA A 59 -15.49 -16.54 4.47
N LEU A 60 -15.37 -16.62 3.14
CA LEU A 60 -15.01 -15.48 2.30
C LEU A 60 -16.26 -14.73 1.86
N GLU A 61 -16.15 -13.40 1.72
CA GLU A 61 -17.14 -12.58 1.01
C GLU A 61 -18.58 -12.69 1.54
N VAL A 62 -18.75 -12.83 2.86
CA VAL A 62 -20.06 -13.03 3.50
C VAL A 62 -20.92 -11.77 3.41
N ARG A 63 -21.96 -11.85 2.57
CA ARG A 63 -22.97 -10.79 2.39
C ARG A 63 -24.05 -10.87 3.47
N ALA A 64 -24.38 -9.71 4.03
CA ALA A 64 -25.60 -9.49 4.80
C ALA A 64 -26.10 -8.05 4.58
N ASP A 65 -27.18 -7.67 5.27
CA ASP A 65 -27.89 -6.39 5.09
C ASP A 65 -27.00 -5.15 5.20
N VAL A 66 -25.91 -5.25 5.98
CA VAL A 66 -25.00 -4.14 6.32
C VAL A 66 -23.69 -4.15 5.52
N GLY A 67 -23.53 -5.06 4.55
CA GLY A 67 -22.34 -5.10 3.68
C GLY A 67 -21.80 -6.50 3.43
N ARG A 68 -20.62 -6.56 2.80
CA ARG A 68 -19.87 -7.78 2.50
C ARG A 68 -18.52 -7.71 3.19
N THR A 69 -18.23 -8.68 4.04
CA THR A 69 -16.91 -8.82 4.69
C THR A 69 -15.94 -9.52 3.76
N ASP A 70 -14.65 -9.23 3.83
CA ASP A 70 -13.67 -9.88 2.96
C ASP A 70 -13.39 -11.32 3.44
N LEU A 71 -13.13 -11.50 4.74
CA LEU A 71 -12.93 -12.80 5.37
C LEU A 71 -13.51 -12.81 6.80
N GLU A 72 -14.37 -13.79 7.10
CA GLU A 72 -14.81 -14.13 8.45
C GLU A 72 -14.10 -15.40 8.92
N VAL A 73 -13.55 -15.39 10.14
CA VAL A 73 -13.09 -16.58 10.85
C VAL A 73 -13.97 -16.82 12.06
N ARG A 74 -14.58 -18.00 12.11
CA ARG A 74 -15.52 -18.41 13.14
C ARG A 74 -14.91 -19.51 13.98
N LEU A 75 -14.96 -19.30 15.29
CA LEU A 75 -14.49 -20.19 16.34
C LEU A 75 -15.72 -20.62 17.17
N PRO A 76 -16.39 -21.72 16.78
CA PRO A 76 -17.72 -22.03 17.30
C PRO A 76 -17.74 -22.44 18.77
N ALA A 77 -16.67 -23.07 19.28
CA ALA A 77 -16.63 -23.55 20.65
C ALA A 77 -16.53 -22.38 21.64
N SER A 78 -15.76 -21.35 21.29
CA SER A 78 -15.63 -20.12 22.08
C SER A 78 -16.66 -19.04 21.73
N SER A 79 -17.49 -19.23 20.71
CA SER A 79 -18.41 -18.21 20.20
C SER A 79 -17.68 -16.91 19.83
N VAL A 80 -16.52 -17.04 19.16
CA VAL A 80 -15.70 -15.94 18.67
C VAL A 80 -15.83 -15.78 17.16
N LEU A 81 -16.09 -14.54 16.70
CA LEU A 81 -16.11 -14.15 15.30
C LEU A 81 -15.04 -13.07 15.04
N LEU A 82 -14.08 -13.39 14.19
CA LEU A 82 -13.07 -12.46 13.70
C LEU A 82 -13.45 -12.01 12.29
N ILE A 83 -13.53 -10.71 12.06
CA ILE A 83 -13.90 -10.15 10.76
C ILE A 83 -12.73 -9.35 10.20
N PHE A 84 -12.16 -9.83 9.09
CA PHE A 84 -11.06 -9.20 8.39
C PHE A 84 -11.61 -8.28 7.29
N GLU A 85 -11.13 -7.04 7.28
CA GLU A 85 -11.38 -6.02 6.28
C GLU A 85 -10.03 -5.57 5.71
N ALA A 86 -9.80 -5.89 4.44
CA ALA A 86 -8.58 -5.58 3.74
C ALA A 86 -8.64 -4.24 3.01
N LYS A 87 -7.45 -3.65 2.81
CA LYS A 87 -7.24 -2.46 1.98
C LYS A 87 -5.93 -2.59 1.20
N LEU A 88 -5.92 -2.04 -0.01
CA LEU A 88 -4.72 -1.96 -0.83
C LEU A 88 -3.73 -0.90 -0.31
N GLY A 89 -2.44 -1.18 -0.50
CA GLY A 89 -1.35 -0.30 -0.07
C GLY A 89 -1.38 -0.01 1.43
N TRP A 90 -1.02 1.23 1.81
CA TRP A 90 -1.03 1.71 3.19
C TRP A 90 -2.40 2.26 3.63
N GLN A 91 -3.44 2.07 2.82
CA GLN A 91 -4.78 2.49 3.21
C GLN A 91 -5.29 1.66 4.39
N LEU A 92 -6.20 2.24 5.16
CA LEU A 92 -6.85 1.63 6.31
C LEU A 92 -8.36 1.80 6.18
N PRO A 93 -9.15 0.83 6.64
CA PRO A 93 -10.60 0.97 6.66
C PRO A 93 -11.00 2.09 7.63
N THR A 94 -12.05 2.81 7.27
CA THR A 94 -12.59 3.88 8.11
C THR A 94 -13.37 3.31 9.30
N THR A 95 -13.46 4.06 10.40
CA THR A 95 -14.30 3.67 11.54
C THR A 95 -15.75 3.38 11.15
N PRO A 96 -16.42 4.18 10.29
CA PRO A 96 -17.76 3.84 9.81
C PRO A 96 -17.85 2.53 9.03
N GLN A 97 -16.84 2.17 8.22
CA GLN A 97 -16.81 0.87 7.53
C GLN A 97 -16.75 -0.28 8.54
N LEU A 98 -15.81 -0.24 9.48
CA LEU A 98 -15.67 -1.30 10.50
C LEU A 98 -16.89 -1.38 11.44
N ALA A 99 -17.50 -0.25 11.77
CA ALA A 99 -18.67 -0.19 12.65
C ALA A 99 -19.90 -0.94 12.09
N GLN A 100 -19.96 -1.18 10.77
CA GLN A 100 -21.03 -1.96 10.14
C GLN A 100 -21.05 -3.41 10.61
N TYR A 101 -19.91 -3.95 11.05
CA TYR A 101 -19.77 -5.36 11.39
C TYR A 101 -19.89 -5.67 12.88
N VAL A 102 -19.89 -4.65 13.75
CA VAL A 102 -20.00 -4.80 15.21
C VAL A 102 -21.19 -5.69 15.60
N SER A 103 -22.36 -5.43 15.01
CA SER A 103 -23.59 -6.19 15.33
C SER A 103 -23.53 -7.66 14.90
N ARG A 104 -22.61 -8.04 14.00
CA ARG A 104 -22.38 -9.45 13.65
C ARG A 104 -21.57 -10.14 14.76
N ILE A 105 -20.54 -9.46 15.26
CA ILE A 105 -19.68 -9.97 16.35
C ILE A 105 -20.49 -10.10 17.63
N ASP A 106 -21.27 -9.08 17.99
CA ASP A 106 -22.13 -9.11 19.19
C ASP A 106 -23.14 -10.27 19.15
N ARG A 107 -23.73 -10.55 17.98
CA ARG A 107 -24.67 -11.66 17.81
C ARG A 107 -24.00 -13.03 17.83
N TYR A 108 -22.72 -13.10 17.47
CA TYR A 108 -21.96 -14.34 17.53
C TYR A 108 -21.52 -14.65 18.97
N GLY A 109 -21.16 -13.63 19.73
CA GLY A 109 -20.86 -13.70 21.16
C GLY A 109 -19.71 -12.77 21.54
N SER A 110 -18.56 -12.94 20.90
CA SER A 110 -17.39 -12.08 21.07
C SER A 110 -16.50 -12.09 19.82
N GLY A 111 -15.43 -11.30 19.81
CA GLY A 111 -14.41 -11.33 18.76
C GLY A 111 -13.77 -9.98 18.48
N ALA A 112 -13.26 -9.81 17.27
CA ALA A 112 -12.48 -8.63 16.89
C ALA A 112 -12.69 -8.23 15.41
N LEU A 113 -12.52 -6.95 15.17
CA LEU A 113 -12.41 -6.37 13.83
C LEU A 113 -10.94 -6.31 13.45
N VAL A 114 -10.55 -6.99 12.38
CA VAL A 114 -9.17 -7.05 11.91
C VAL A 114 -9.02 -6.20 10.65
N SER A 115 -8.21 -5.16 10.71
CA SER A 115 -7.80 -4.42 9.53
C SER A 115 -6.55 -5.05 8.92
N LEU A 116 -6.54 -5.24 7.60
CA LEU A 116 -5.44 -5.90 6.88
C LEU A 116 -4.93 -5.02 5.73
N SER A 117 -3.69 -4.54 5.80
CA SER A 117 -3.07 -3.74 4.72
C SER A 117 -1.53 -3.72 4.81
N GLN A 118 -0.87 -2.91 3.98
CA GLN A 118 0.59 -2.69 4.06
C GLN A 118 0.97 -1.66 5.14
N ALA A 119 0.00 -0.99 5.76
CA ALA A 119 0.26 -0.06 6.84
C ALA A 119 1.05 -0.74 7.96
N SER A 120 1.96 0.00 8.59
CA SER A 120 2.63 -0.49 9.78
C SER A 120 1.69 -0.43 10.99
N HIS A 121 1.96 -1.23 12.02
CA HIS A 121 1.27 -1.11 13.32
C HIS A 121 1.26 0.32 13.86
N ALA A 122 2.41 1.00 13.77
CA ALA A 122 2.54 2.38 14.25
C ALA A 122 1.68 3.34 13.42
N LEU A 123 1.61 3.17 12.10
CA LEU A 123 0.75 3.98 11.23
C LEU A 123 -0.73 3.74 11.56
N ALA A 124 -1.12 2.47 11.68
CA ALA A 124 -2.47 2.08 12.03
C ALA A 124 -2.91 2.63 13.39
N ALA A 125 -2.04 2.62 14.40
CA ALA A 125 -2.33 3.18 15.72
C ALA A 125 -2.65 4.69 15.69
N THR A 126 -2.20 5.43 14.67
CA THR A 126 -2.54 6.85 14.51
C THR A 126 -3.90 7.11 13.87
N GLN A 127 -4.50 6.11 13.21
CA GLN A 127 -5.69 6.30 12.36
C GLN A 127 -6.88 5.41 12.78
N LEU A 128 -6.60 4.22 13.31
CA LEU A 128 -7.62 3.29 13.78
C LEU A 128 -7.84 3.46 15.29
N PRO A 129 -9.11 3.49 15.76
CA PRO A 129 -9.39 3.42 17.17
C PRO A 129 -9.03 2.04 17.72
N ALA A 130 -8.63 1.94 18.99
CA ALA A 130 -8.34 0.64 19.62
C ALA A 130 -9.59 -0.27 19.74
N GLN A 131 -10.79 0.33 19.73
CA GLN A 131 -12.06 -0.40 19.80
C GLN A 131 -13.18 0.41 19.16
N ILE A 132 -14.20 -0.28 18.67
CA ILE A 132 -15.45 0.31 18.17
C ILE A 132 -16.61 -0.33 18.93
N ARG A 133 -17.33 0.47 19.72
CA ARG A 133 -18.47 0.01 20.53
C ARG A 133 -18.14 -1.21 21.42
N GLY A 134 -16.92 -1.25 21.96
CA GLY A 134 -16.45 -2.34 22.84
C GLY A 134 -15.85 -3.53 22.10
N VAL A 135 -15.96 -3.61 20.77
CA VAL A 135 -15.28 -4.62 19.95
C VAL A 135 -13.85 -4.15 19.66
N PRO A 136 -12.81 -4.94 20.01
CA PRO A 136 -11.42 -4.63 19.67
C PRO A 136 -11.21 -4.44 18.17
N VAL A 137 -10.36 -3.48 17.81
CA VAL A 137 -9.84 -3.32 16.46
C VAL A 137 -8.36 -3.65 16.47
N VAL A 138 -7.97 -4.66 15.69
CA VAL A 138 -6.58 -5.08 15.56
C VAL A 138 -6.14 -4.82 14.14
N HIS A 139 -4.97 -4.21 13.97
CA HIS A 139 -4.37 -4.10 12.64
C HIS A 139 -3.36 -5.23 12.45
N LEU A 140 -3.46 -5.93 11.31
CA LEU A 140 -2.54 -6.98 10.89
C LEU A 140 -1.87 -6.55 9.59
N PRO A 141 -0.59 -6.14 9.62
CA PRO A 141 0.16 -5.83 8.41
C PRO A 141 0.42 -7.07 7.56
N TRP A 142 0.36 -6.94 6.23
CA TRP A 142 0.73 -8.03 5.31
C TRP A 142 2.17 -8.55 5.51
N ARG A 143 3.09 -7.67 5.93
CA ARG A 143 4.48 -8.05 6.26
C ARG A 143 4.57 -9.02 7.45
N ASP A 144 3.62 -8.96 8.38
CA ASP A 144 3.57 -9.85 9.54
C ASP A 144 3.11 -11.24 9.08
N ILE A 145 2.14 -11.31 8.17
CA ILE A 145 1.72 -12.56 7.52
C ILE A 145 2.89 -13.18 6.72
N LEU A 146 3.66 -12.39 5.97
CA LEU A 146 4.88 -12.89 5.30
C LEU A 146 5.89 -13.47 6.30
N SER A 147 6.02 -12.86 7.47
CA SER A 147 6.88 -13.36 8.55
C SER A 147 6.35 -14.67 9.13
N ASP A 148 5.03 -14.78 9.32
CA ASP A 148 4.36 -16.00 9.78
C ASP A 148 4.49 -17.14 8.77
N ILE A 149 4.36 -16.85 7.47
CA ILE A 149 4.62 -17.82 6.39
C ILE A 149 6.07 -18.33 6.47
N ALA A 150 7.03 -17.41 6.61
CA ALA A 150 8.45 -17.79 6.73
C ALA A 150 8.73 -18.66 7.96
N ALA A 151 8.06 -18.39 9.09
CA ALA A 151 8.16 -19.16 10.32
C ALA A 151 7.46 -20.53 10.26
N ALA A 152 6.32 -20.63 9.57
CA ALA A 152 5.56 -21.88 9.41
C ALA A 152 6.19 -22.83 8.37
N ARG A 153 6.91 -22.27 7.38
CA ARG A 153 7.48 -23.05 6.28
C ARG A 153 8.37 -24.24 6.69
N PRO A 154 9.26 -24.15 7.71
CA PRO A 154 10.10 -25.27 8.12
C PRO A 154 9.35 -26.42 8.79
N ILE A 155 8.14 -26.17 9.32
CA ILE A 155 7.33 -27.19 10.00
C ILE A 155 6.26 -27.81 9.09
N CYS A 156 5.77 -27.08 8.09
CA CYS A 156 4.80 -27.60 7.13
C CYS A 156 5.38 -28.65 6.17
N ARG A 157 4.53 -29.61 5.77
CA ARG A 157 4.90 -30.74 4.89
C ARG A 157 3.84 -30.93 3.81
N GLY A 158 4.22 -31.66 2.76
CA GLY A 158 3.31 -32.04 1.68
C GLY A 158 2.54 -30.86 1.09
N ARG A 159 1.20 -30.98 1.06
CA ARG A 159 0.31 -29.98 0.45
C ARG A 159 0.27 -28.65 1.21
N GLU A 160 0.46 -28.66 2.53
CA GLU A 160 0.49 -27.41 3.31
C GLU A 160 1.61 -26.49 2.85
N ARG A 161 2.80 -27.06 2.65
CA ARG A 161 3.98 -26.32 2.19
C ARG A 161 3.80 -25.77 0.78
N ILE A 162 3.11 -26.51 -0.10
CA ILE A 162 2.80 -26.02 -1.44
C ILE A 162 1.94 -24.76 -1.33
N TRP A 163 0.85 -24.78 -0.56
CA TRP A 163 -0.02 -23.61 -0.42
C TRP A 163 0.66 -22.42 0.26
N LEU A 164 1.55 -22.68 1.23
CA LEU A 164 2.39 -21.63 1.82
C LEU A 164 3.34 -21.01 0.80
N ASP A 165 4.02 -21.82 -0.01
CA ASP A 165 4.96 -21.32 -1.03
C ASP A 165 4.19 -20.53 -2.11
N GLU A 166 3.01 -20.98 -2.53
CA GLU A 166 2.11 -20.25 -3.44
C GLU A 166 1.69 -18.89 -2.85
N LEU A 167 1.21 -18.87 -1.60
CA LEU A 167 0.81 -17.64 -0.93
C LEU A 167 1.99 -16.68 -0.76
N HIS A 168 3.19 -17.21 -0.43
CA HIS A 168 4.39 -16.39 -0.29
C HIS A 168 4.77 -15.68 -1.59
N ILE A 169 4.77 -16.41 -2.71
CA ILE A 169 5.08 -15.86 -4.04
C ILE A 169 4.05 -14.78 -4.39
N TYR A 170 2.77 -15.11 -4.28
CA TYR A 170 1.68 -14.20 -4.58
C TYR A 170 1.72 -12.91 -3.74
N LEU A 171 1.86 -13.02 -2.42
CA LEU A 171 1.94 -11.85 -1.54
C LEU A 171 3.21 -11.02 -1.80
N THR A 172 4.34 -11.64 -2.14
CA THR A 172 5.57 -10.90 -2.47
C THR A 172 5.42 -10.08 -3.75
N GLU A 173 4.68 -10.59 -4.74
CA GLU A 173 4.29 -9.82 -5.92
C GLU A 173 3.39 -8.65 -5.51
N VAL A 174 2.32 -8.93 -4.76
CA VAL A 174 1.24 -7.97 -4.44
C VAL A 174 1.65 -6.87 -3.46
N ILE A 175 2.38 -7.21 -2.40
CA ILE A 175 2.81 -6.22 -1.40
C ILE A 175 3.87 -5.28 -1.98
N ARG A 176 4.65 -5.73 -2.96
CA ARG A 176 5.61 -4.88 -3.67
C ARG A 176 4.99 -4.13 -4.84
N MET A 177 3.69 -4.30 -5.12
CA MET A 177 3.20 -4.09 -6.48
C MET A 177 3.02 -2.63 -6.86
N ARG A 178 4.09 -2.15 -7.45
CA ARG A 178 4.11 -1.18 -8.51
C ARG A 178 4.04 -1.93 -9.82
N THR A 179 2.99 -1.75 -10.60
CA THR A 179 2.95 -2.37 -11.94
C THR A 179 4.11 -1.80 -12.76
N VAL A 180 5.01 -2.64 -13.29
CA VAL A 180 6.13 -2.13 -14.12
C VAL A 180 5.61 -1.42 -15.38
N ALA A 181 4.39 -1.78 -15.80
CA ALA A 181 3.70 -1.22 -16.95
C ALA A 181 3.19 0.21 -16.72
N ASP A 182 2.94 0.65 -15.48
CA ASP A 182 2.49 2.03 -15.24
C ASP A 182 3.66 3.01 -15.43
N SER A 183 3.54 3.82 -16.48
CA SER A 183 4.50 4.84 -16.87
C SER A 183 4.09 6.24 -16.42
N LEU A 184 3.07 6.39 -15.57
CA LEU A 184 2.71 7.68 -15.01
C LEU A 184 3.80 8.22 -14.08
N VAL A 185 4.14 9.49 -14.30
CA VAL A 185 5.11 10.26 -13.53
C VAL A 185 4.37 11.30 -12.71
N TYR A 186 4.60 11.30 -11.41
CA TYR A 186 4.13 12.37 -10.55
C TYR A 186 5.11 13.53 -10.56
N SER A 187 4.69 14.70 -11.02
CA SER A 187 5.53 15.90 -11.11
C SER A 187 5.24 16.87 -9.98
N VAL A 188 6.28 17.20 -9.21
CA VAL A 188 6.23 18.07 -8.04
C VAL A 188 7.23 19.20 -8.16
N VAL A 189 6.97 20.33 -7.50
CA VAL A 189 7.87 21.50 -7.50
C VAL A 189 8.63 21.51 -6.20
N LEU A 190 9.96 21.69 -6.29
CA LEU A 190 10.83 21.86 -5.14
C LEU A 190 11.14 23.35 -4.95
N ASN A 191 11.01 23.82 -3.71
CA ASN A 191 11.47 25.13 -3.28
C ASN A 191 12.84 25.02 -2.59
N GLU A 192 13.41 26.16 -2.21
CA GLU A 192 14.67 26.25 -1.43
C GLU A 192 14.41 26.21 0.09
N GLU A 193 13.21 25.78 0.50
CA GLU A 193 12.85 25.74 1.91
C GLU A 193 13.63 24.64 2.63
N ARG A 194 14.11 24.97 3.83
CA ARG A 194 14.80 24.03 4.73
C ARG A 194 13.79 23.57 5.79
N PRO A 195 13.17 22.38 5.65
CA PRO A 195 12.13 21.94 6.59
C PRO A 195 12.64 21.75 8.02
N GLY A 196 13.96 21.56 8.21
CA GLY A 196 14.60 21.49 9.54
C GLY A 196 15.13 22.83 10.07
N GLY A 197 14.96 23.92 9.32
CA GLY A 197 15.57 25.22 9.64
C GLY A 197 17.03 25.35 9.17
N ASP A 198 17.71 26.38 9.66
CA ASP A 198 19.08 26.71 9.25
C ASP A 198 20.06 25.57 9.53
N GLY A 199 20.96 25.32 8.56
CA GLY A 199 21.95 24.23 8.64
C GLY A 199 21.42 22.83 8.33
N THR A 200 20.17 22.69 7.91
CA THR A 200 19.57 21.41 7.49
C THR A 200 19.26 21.38 5.99
N PRO A 201 19.20 20.22 5.33
CA PRO A 201 18.98 20.15 3.88
C PRO A 201 17.68 20.84 3.41
N THR A 202 17.71 21.47 2.24
CA THR A 202 16.50 21.89 1.52
C THR A 202 15.78 20.69 0.92
N PHE A 203 14.50 20.84 0.54
CA PHE A 203 13.82 19.83 -0.27
C PHE A 203 14.55 19.49 -1.56
N ARG A 204 15.28 20.44 -2.16
CA ARG A 204 16.13 20.18 -3.31
C ARG A 204 17.31 19.29 -2.93
N GLU A 205 18.03 19.63 -1.86
CA GLU A 205 19.21 18.89 -1.40
C GLU A 205 18.86 17.43 -1.05
N PHE A 206 17.71 17.16 -0.42
CA PHE A 206 17.22 15.77 -0.22
C PHE A 206 17.14 14.97 -1.52
N VAL A 207 16.62 15.57 -2.58
CA VAL A 207 16.49 14.92 -3.89
C VAL A 207 17.84 14.83 -4.59
N THR A 208 18.65 15.88 -4.51
CA THR A 208 19.85 16.00 -5.33
C THR A 208 21.07 15.30 -4.75
N GLU A 209 21.15 15.21 -3.42
CA GLU A 209 22.31 14.72 -2.67
C GLU A 209 21.98 13.42 -1.93
N GLU A 210 20.81 13.32 -1.30
CA GLU A 210 20.41 12.13 -0.53
C GLU A 210 19.62 11.10 -1.34
N GLN A 211 19.24 11.42 -2.58
CA GLN A 211 18.37 10.60 -3.43
C GLN A 211 17.09 10.16 -2.68
N CYS A 212 16.50 11.07 -1.93
CA CYS A 212 15.31 10.83 -1.14
C CYS A 212 14.27 11.93 -1.38
N TYR A 213 13.00 11.59 -1.24
CA TYR A 213 11.93 12.58 -1.18
C TYR A 213 10.83 12.13 -0.23
N PHE A 214 10.18 13.08 0.44
CA PHE A 214 9.05 12.79 1.29
C PHE A 214 7.98 13.87 1.20
N HIS A 215 6.75 13.50 1.51
CA HIS A 215 5.63 14.43 1.58
C HIS A 215 4.53 13.90 2.53
N PRO A 216 3.63 14.77 3.02
CA PRO A 216 2.45 14.33 3.77
C PRO A 216 1.67 13.25 3.00
N TYR A 217 1.33 12.15 3.66
CA TYR A 217 0.63 11.03 3.02
C TYR A 217 -0.86 11.34 2.83
N GLY A 218 -1.35 11.33 1.59
CA GLY A 218 -2.79 11.49 1.28
C GLY A 218 -3.42 12.86 1.59
N VAL A 219 -2.69 13.80 2.19
CA VAL A 219 -3.24 15.10 2.61
C VAL A 219 -3.17 16.12 1.48
N GLY A 220 -4.22 16.91 1.30
CA GLY A 220 -4.21 18.07 0.42
C GLY A 220 -3.85 17.74 -1.03
N GLY A 221 -4.23 16.56 -1.55
CA GLY A 221 -3.96 16.13 -2.94
C GLY A 221 -2.60 15.46 -3.16
N TRP A 222 -1.87 15.10 -2.10
CA TRP A 222 -0.76 14.16 -2.19
C TRP A 222 -1.28 12.74 -2.47
N PRO A 223 -0.54 11.92 -3.21
CA PRO A 223 -0.98 10.57 -3.54
C PRO A 223 -1.02 9.69 -2.28
N THR A 224 -2.01 8.80 -2.25
CA THR A 224 -2.13 7.70 -1.29
C THR A 224 -1.48 6.42 -1.81
N ASP A 225 -1.18 6.36 -3.11
CA ASP A 225 -0.43 5.29 -3.74
C ASP A 225 0.89 5.85 -4.30
N PRO A 226 2.05 5.37 -3.81
CA PRO A 226 3.35 5.84 -4.27
C PRO A 226 3.55 5.68 -5.79
N PRO A 227 3.92 6.74 -6.52
CA PRO A 227 4.12 6.65 -7.96
C PRO A 227 5.35 5.80 -8.33
N ASN A 228 5.34 5.22 -9.52
CA ASN A 228 6.51 4.54 -10.10
C ASN A 228 7.65 5.50 -10.39
N PHE A 229 7.29 6.66 -10.93
CA PHE A 229 8.22 7.69 -11.34
C PHE A 229 7.83 9.02 -10.72
N ILE A 230 8.82 9.81 -10.36
CA ILE A 230 8.64 11.16 -9.84
C ILE A 230 9.54 12.13 -10.60
N ALA A 231 8.97 13.27 -10.97
CA ALA A 231 9.67 14.36 -11.64
C ALA A 231 9.70 15.60 -10.74
N PHE A 232 10.88 16.19 -10.61
CA PHE A 232 11.11 17.36 -9.77
C PHE A 232 11.33 18.60 -10.63
N ARG A 233 10.60 19.66 -10.29
CA ARG A 233 10.60 20.94 -11.00
C ARG A 233 11.18 22.03 -10.14
N TRP A 234 12.03 22.86 -10.74
CA TRP A 234 12.45 24.15 -10.18
C TRP A 234 12.98 25.04 -11.31
N SER A 235 13.06 26.35 -11.05
CA SER A 235 13.49 27.35 -12.03
C SER A 235 12.71 27.27 -13.36
N GLY A 236 11.40 27.01 -13.29
CA GLY A 236 10.53 27.00 -14.46
C GLY A 236 10.67 25.77 -15.38
N ALA A 237 11.35 24.72 -14.95
CA ALA A 237 11.56 23.50 -15.74
C ALA A 237 11.45 22.23 -14.89
N VAL A 238 11.16 21.10 -15.52
CA VAL A 238 11.43 19.76 -14.99
C VAL A 238 12.93 19.53 -15.10
N GLN A 239 13.54 19.18 -13.97
CA GLN A 239 15.00 19.16 -13.84
C GLN A 239 15.49 17.74 -13.59
N ARG A 240 14.77 16.95 -12.81
CA ARG A 240 15.13 15.55 -12.54
C ARG A 240 13.91 14.66 -12.65
N ILE A 241 14.13 13.47 -13.20
CA ILE A 241 13.15 12.39 -13.24
C ILE A 241 13.84 11.20 -12.61
N HIS A 242 13.14 10.54 -11.68
CA HIS A 242 13.64 9.38 -10.97
C HIS A 242 12.58 8.27 -11.01
N ARG A 243 13.05 7.03 -11.12
CA ARG A 243 12.26 5.89 -10.67
C ARG A 243 12.32 5.86 -9.15
N ILE A 244 11.20 5.65 -8.48
CA ILE A 244 11.20 5.39 -7.04
C ILE A 244 11.50 3.89 -6.85
N MET A 245 12.55 3.61 -6.07
CA MET A 245 13.07 2.26 -5.82
C MET A 245 12.40 1.60 -4.63
N GLN A 246 12.09 2.41 -3.62
CA GLN A 246 11.37 1.98 -2.43
C GLN A 246 10.43 3.10 -1.99
N ALA A 247 9.27 2.71 -1.47
CA ALA A 247 8.36 3.62 -0.79
C ALA A 247 7.92 3.02 0.54
N ASP A 248 7.73 3.89 1.52
CA ASP A 248 7.13 3.55 2.80
C ASP A 248 6.25 4.70 3.29
N VAL A 249 5.34 4.40 4.21
CA VAL A 249 4.54 5.40 4.92
C VAL A 249 4.81 5.28 6.41
N ILE A 250 5.44 6.32 6.96
CA ILE A 250 5.82 6.38 8.37
C ILE A 250 4.88 7.32 9.15
N PRO A 251 4.60 7.04 10.44
CA PRO A 251 3.63 7.82 11.22
C PRO A 251 4.08 9.25 11.49
N THR A 252 5.39 9.47 11.56
CA THR A 252 6.01 10.79 11.62
C THR A 252 7.30 10.78 10.80
N ILE A 253 7.57 11.87 10.09
CA ILE A 253 8.81 12.02 9.33
C ILE A 253 10.06 12.11 10.23
N ARG A 254 9.85 12.43 11.51
CA ARG A 254 10.93 12.60 12.50
C ARG A 254 11.57 11.28 12.90
N ASP A 255 10.91 10.15 12.69
CA ASP A 255 11.52 8.82 12.86
C ASP A 255 12.68 8.62 11.88
N ARG A 256 12.58 9.20 10.69
CA ARG A 256 13.64 9.16 9.67
C ARG A 256 14.59 10.34 9.76
N PHE A 257 14.08 11.53 10.03
CA PHE A 257 14.85 12.77 10.10
C PHE A 257 14.62 13.48 11.45
N PRO A 258 15.32 13.06 12.53
CA PRO A 258 15.05 13.55 13.89
C PRO A 258 15.26 15.06 14.11
N PHE A 259 16.04 15.71 13.23
CA PHE A 259 16.28 17.15 13.26
C PHE A 259 15.08 17.99 12.78
N LEU A 260 14.07 17.38 12.15
CA LEU A 260 12.86 18.10 11.75
C LEU A 260 12.05 18.56 12.98
N PRO A 261 11.47 19.77 12.93
CA PRO A 261 10.80 20.38 14.07
C PRO A 261 9.56 19.61 14.50
N LYS A 262 9.20 19.72 15.78
CA LYS A 262 7.91 19.22 16.29
C LYS A 262 6.77 20.09 15.76
N GLY A 263 5.61 19.49 15.53
CA GLY A 263 4.39 20.14 15.08
C GLY A 263 3.66 19.37 14.00
N ASP A 264 2.45 19.80 13.66
CA ASP A 264 1.58 19.16 12.67
C ASP A 264 2.27 18.89 11.33
N ALA A 265 3.20 19.77 10.92
CA ALA A 265 4.05 19.58 9.74
C ALA A 265 4.77 18.24 9.71
N SER A 266 5.31 17.79 10.85
CA SER A 266 6.18 16.62 10.93
C SER A 266 5.57 15.46 11.72
N ASP A 267 4.66 15.75 12.66
CA ASP A 267 3.99 14.77 13.52
C ASP A 267 2.69 14.25 12.88
N ARG A 268 2.79 13.90 11.58
CA ARG A 268 1.71 13.28 10.79
C ARG A 268 2.28 12.21 9.85
N PRO A 269 1.43 11.34 9.27
CA PRO A 269 1.89 10.35 8.30
C PRO A 269 2.57 10.98 7.07
N HIS A 270 3.71 10.42 6.69
CA HIS A 270 4.47 10.84 5.51
C HIS A 270 4.78 9.66 4.60
N ALA A 271 4.61 9.85 3.30
CA ALA A 271 5.22 8.99 2.30
C ALA A 271 6.70 9.35 2.19
N VAL A 272 7.56 8.33 2.18
CA VAL A 272 9.02 8.47 2.03
C VAL A 272 9.46 7.60 0.87
N TYR A 273 10.26 8.17 -0.02
CA TYR A 273 10.72 7.52 -1.24
C TYR A 273 12.24 7.48 -1.30
N GLU A 274 12.78 6.30 -1.61
CA GLU A 274 14.15 6.14 -2.06
C GLU A 274 14.17 6.26 -3.59
N LEU A 275 14.99 7.18 -4.10
CA LEU A 275 15.06 7.52 -5.51
C LEU A 275 16.19 6.77 -6.20
N GLY A 276 15.91 6.21 -7.37
CA GLY A 276 16.91 5.61 -8.23
C GLY A 276 17.82 6.67 -8.88
N PRO A 277 18.74 6.27 -9.75
CA PRO A 277 19.51 7.21 -10.54
C PRO A 277 18.58 8.10 -11.38
N ARG A 278 19.04 9.31 -11.69
CA ARG A 278 18.34 10.21 -12.61
C ARG A 278 18.21 9.53 -13.97
N ILE A 279 17.02 9.55 -14.56
CA ILE A 279 16.76 9.02 -15.89
C ILE A 279 16.63 10.16 -16.93
N PRO A 280 16.84 9.86 -18.23
CA PRO A 280 16.70 10.84 -19.29
C PRO A 280 15.29 11.49 -19.38
N PRO A 281 15.17 12.66 -20.04
CA PRO A 281 16.26 13.49 -20.54
C PRO A 281 17.07 14.14 -19.41
N LEU A 282 18.37 14.35 -19.67
CA LEU A 282 19.28 14.99 -18.72
C LEU A 282 19.35 16.50 -18.89
N ASP A 283 18.76 17.03 -19.96
CA ASP A 283 18.56 18.46 -20.13
C ASP A 283 17.23 18.88 -19.48
N PRO A 284 17.14 20.10 -18.91
CA PRO A 284 15.90 20.59 -18.32
C PRO A 284 14.78 20.69 -19.36
N ILE A 285 13.58 20.24 -19.01
CA ILE A 285 12.37 20.38 -19.85
C ILE A 285 11.60 21.61 -19.38
N PRO A 286 11.51 22.70 -20.16
CA PRO A 286 10.77 23.88 -19.77
C PRO A 286 9.31 23.58 -19.44
N ASN A 287 8.74 24.27 -18.45
CA ASN A 287 7.33 24.08 -18.09
C ASN A 287 6.39 24.39 -19.27
N GLY A 288 6.72 25.42 -20.06
CA GLY A 288 5.81 25.99 -21.06
C GLY A 288 4.74 26.92 -20.45
N PRO A 289 4.02 27.67 -21.29
CA PRO A 289 3.11 28.73 -20.84
C PRO A 289 1.84 28.21 -20.16
N GLY A 290 1.46 28.80 -19.03
CA GLY A 290 0.20 28.48 -18.32
C GLY A 290 0.29 27.30 -17.35
N ILE A 291 1.48 26.73 -17.13
CA ILE A 291 1.70 25.79 -16.04
C ILE A 291 1.86 26.56 -14.73
N TYR A 292 0.98 26.27 -13.77
CA TYR A 292 1.02 26.93 -12.47
C TYR A 292 2.28 26.51 -11.68
N PRO A 293 3.00 27.45 -11.05
CA PRO A 293 4.27 27.16 -10.40
C PRO A 293 4.22 26.15 -9.25
N SER A 294 3.09 26.01 -8.56
CA SER A 294 2.95 25.05 -7.44
C SER A 294 2.02 23.87 -7.73
N SER A 295 1.61 23.69 -9.00
CA SER A 295 0.78 22.54 -9.34
C SER A 295 1.54 21.22 -9.17
N ARG A 296 0.84 20.19 -8.70
CA ARG A 296 1.28 18.80 -8.78
C ARG A 296 0.52 18.16 -9.92
N LEU A 297 1.23 17.41 -10.77
CA LEU A 297 0.73 17.01 -12.08
C LEU A 297 1.06 15.55 -12.34
N TRP A 298 0.16 14.83 -13.00
CA TRP A 298 0.41 13.50 -13.52
C TRP A 298 0.66 13.60 -15.03
N VAL A 299 1.74 12.98 -15.51
CA VAL A 299 2.15 13.01 -16.91
C VAL A 299 2.76 11.66 -17.29
N LEU A 300 2.49 11.15 -18.49
CA LEU A 300 3.11 9.91 -18.95
C LEU A 300 4.61 10.12 -19.19
N LEU A 301 5.42 9.14 -18.80
CA LEU A 301 6.89 9.22 -18.87
C LEU A 301 7.38 9.43 -20.30
N ASP A 302 6.86 8.69 -21.26
CA ASP A 302 7.24 8.80 -22.67
C ASP A 302 6.91 10.20 -23.24
N GLN A 303 5.74 10.74 -22.88
CA GLN A 303 5.36 12.10 -23.27
C GLN A 303 6.29 13.14 -22.62
N LEU A 304 6.61 12.95 -21.34
CA LEU A 304 7.52 13.83 -20.61
C LEU A 304 8.94 13.79 -21.20
N GLN A 305 9.41 12.63 -21.65
CA GLN A 305 10.77 12.46 -22.16
C GLN A 305 10.97 12.97 -23.59
N THR A 306 9.88 13.10 -24.36
CA THR A 306 9.95 13.42 -25.79
C THR A 306 9.41 14.80 -26.14
N ALA A 307 8.50 15.36 -25.34
CA ALA A 307 7.93 16.67 -25.62
C ALA A 307 8.92 17.81 -25.35
N PRO A 308 8.88 18.91 -26.14
CA PRO A 308 9.70 20.09 -25.90
C PRO A 308 9.40 20.80 -24.57
N THR A 309 8.15 20.72 -24.09
CA THR A 309 7.73 21.33 -22.81
C THR A 309 6.83 20.42 -21.99
N LEU A 310 6.79 20.63 -20.67
CA LEU A 310 5.87 19.90 -19.78
C LEU A 310 4.39 20.12 -20.19
N LYS A 311 4.04 21.34 -20.64
CA LYS A 311 2.70 21.64 -21.13
C LYS A 311 2.30 20.73 -22.29
N GLU A 312 3.18 20.56 -23.27
CA GLU A 312 2.93 19.70 -24.42
C GLU A 312 2.88 18.22 -24.01
N ALA A 313 3.75 17.78 -23.09
CA ALA A 313 3.69 16.43 -22.52
C ALA A 313 2.33 16.14 -21.85
N LEU A 314 1.79 17.10 -21.10
CA LEU A 314 0.46 16.98 -20.49
C LEU A 314 -0.66 16.92 -21.52
N ALA A 315 -0.57 17.72 -22.59
CA ALA A 315 -1.54 17.69 -23.67
C ALA A 315 -1.54 16.33 -24.38
N GLY A 316 -0.34 15.79 -24.69
CA GLY A 316 -0.18 14.45 -25.26
C GLY A 316 -0.70 13.35 -24.33
N THR A 317 -0.41 13.45 -23.03
CA THR A 317 -0.94 12.52 -22.01
C THR A 317 -2.47 12.48 -22.03
N ARG A 318 -3.13 13.64 -22.00
CA ARG A 318 -4.59 13.72 -22.02
C ARG A 318 -5.18 13.15 -23.31
N ALA A 319 -4.58 13.45 -24.45
CA ALA A 319 -5.04 12.92 -25.74
C ALA A 319 -5.00 11.39 -25.80
N LEU A 320 -3.97 10.76 -25.22
CA LEU A 320 -3.89 9.30 -25.13
C LEU A 320 -4.95 8.72 -24.19
N GLN A 321 -5.13 9.33 -23.01
CA GLN A 321 -6.15 8.91 -22.03
C GLN A 321 -7.57 9.03 -22.59
N ASP A 322 -7.87 10.11 -23.31
CA ASP A 322 -9.16 10.33 -23.98
C ASP A 322 -9.43 9.29 -25.08
N ASN A 323 -8.39 8.78 -25.73
CA ASN A 323 -8.54 7.72 -26.72
C ASN A 323 -8.77 6.35 -26.07
N TRP A 324 -8.11 6.05 -24.95
CA TRP A 324 -8.33 4.81 -24.20
C TRP A 324 -9.74 4.71 -23.63
N SER A 325 -10.29 5.82 -23.12
CA SER A 325 -11.66 5.85 -22.57
C SER A 325 -12.78 5.66 -23.61
N LYS A 326 -12.47 5.78 -24.90
CA LYS A 326 -13.42 5.56 -26.01
C LYS A 326 -13.39 4.14 -26.56
N THR A 327 -12.48 3.30 -26.09
CA THR A 327 -12.30 1.91 -26.53
C THR A 327 -12.87 0.96 -25.48
#